data_AF-A0A7J7P0M2-F1
#
_entry.id   AF-A0A7J7P0M2-F1
#
_cell.length_a   1.000
_cell.length_b   1.000
_cell.length_c   1.000
_cell.angle_alpha   90.00
_cell.angle_beta   90.00
_cell.angle_gamma   90.00
#
_symmetry.space_group_name_H-M   'P 1'
#
loop_
_entity.id
_entity.type
_entity.pdbx_description
1 polymer ?
#
loop_
_entity_poly.entity_id
_entity_poly.type
_entity_poly.pdbx_seq_one_letter_code
_entity_poly.pdbx_strand_id
1 'polypeptide(L)'
;MILADGEENPDMKHKLLRLARKLKEVDDNVQRHSELLQVIRGATSEISGVVARRRKDFTKEFFPHLHTVAESYYDNPTEQNAVTKLGNTCLAVVEAYDAASESNEALITAELKFQDIINSLTLDAACRKIDNLADKNQLDSVLVLMISKAWSAAKDSNMVKDEAKDIMYHLYKNAIGNLQRLMPKEIRIIKYLLTVEDPQQPLSALNDAFTPGNELEGKDVDLLYTTPEKLHTWIKTVLDAYNFSKEGTLMKEVRDLMNPRIIGKLKELNKIVERNFM
;
A
#
# COMPACT_ATOMS: atom_id res chain seq x y z
N MET A 1 -20.57 -43.06 -10.85
CA MET A 1 -19.46 -44.05 -10.76
C MET A 1 -19.59 -45.19 -11.77
N ILE A 2 -20.79 -45.54 -12.24
CA ILE A 2 -21.09 -46.72 -13.08
C ILE A 2 -20.46 -46.68 -14.50
N LEU A 3 -20.03 -45.52 -15.02
CA LEU A 3 -19.55 -45.40 -16.41
C LEU A 3 -18.07 -45.76 -16.64
N ALA A 4 -17.21 -45.73 -15.59
CA ALA A 4 -15.78 -45.97 -15.76
C ALA A 4 -15.36 -47.43 -15.60
N ASP A 5 -16.15 -48.23 -14.87
CA ASP A 5 -15.84 -49.63 -14.60
C ASP A 5 -16.12 -50.56 -15.80
N GLY A 6 -17.03 -50.15 -16.68
CA GLY A 6 -17.35 -50.85 -17.93
C GLY A 6 -16.55 -50.44 -19.16
N GLU A 7 -15.57 -49.52 -19.02
CA GLU A 7 -14.70 -49.09 -20.13
C GLU A 7 -13.50 -50.03 -20.26
N GLU A 8 -13.36 -50.67 -21.43
CA GLU A 8 -12.29 -51.62 -21.72
C GLU A 8 -11.00 -50.94 -22.19
N ASN A 9 -11.09 -49.73 -22.77
CA ASN A 9 -9.91 -48.98 -23.18
C ASN A 9 -9.20 -48.36 -21.94
N PRO A 10 -7.97 -48.76 -21.60
CA PRO A 10 -7.28 -48.30 -20.39
C PRO A 10 -7.06 -46.78 -20.35
N ASP A 11 -6.74 -46.16 -21.49
CA ASP A 11 -6.53 -44.72 -21.58
C ASP A 11 -7.83 -43.94 -21.39
N MET A 12 -8.94 -44.45 -21.96
CA MET A 12 -10.26 -43.86 -21.81
C MET A 12 -10.77 -44.00 -20.38
N LYS A 13 -10.58 -45.17 -19.76
CA LYS A 13 -10.89 -45.42 -18.35
C LYS A 13 -10.14 -44.46 -17.43
N HIS A 14 -8.86 -44.22 -17.67
CA HIS A 14 -8.07 -43.25 -16.89
C HIS A 14 -8.61 -41.81 -17.03
N LYS A 15 -9.02 -41.40 -18.23
CA LYS A 15 -9.65 -40.10 -18.48
C LYS A 15 -10.99 -39.96 -17.74
N LEU A 16 -11.83 -41.00 -17.79
CA LEU A 16 -13.12 -41.04 -17.08
C LEU A 16 -12.96 -40.97 -15.56
N LEU A 17 -12.00 -41.70 -14.99
CA LEU A 17 -11.70 -41.63 -13.55
C LEU A 17 -11.14 -40.27 -13.13
N ARG A 18 -10.37 -39.60 -13.99
CA ARG A 18 -9.90 -38.23 -13.74
C ARG A 18 -11.07 -37.24 -13.80
N LEU A 19 -11.97 -37.39 -14.77
CA LEU A 19 -13.18 -36.57 -14.88
C LEU A 19 -14.08 -36.74 -13.66
N ALA A 20 -14.32 -37.97 -13.21
CA ALA A 20 -15.12 -38.26 -12.03
C ALA A 20 -14.56 -37.62 -10.76
N ARG A 21 -13.23 -37.65 -10.57
CA ARG A 21 -12.57 -36.97 -9.44
C ARG A 21 -12.75 -35.45 -9.50
N LYS A 22 -12.54 -34.85 -10.66
CA LYS A 22 -12.76 -33.40 -10.85
C LYS A 22 -14.22 -33.00 -10.63
N LEU A 23 -15.16 -33.82 -11.11
CA LEU A 23 -16.58 -33.55 -10.92
C LEU A 23 -16.96 -33.62 -9.44
N LYS A 24 -16.42 -34.60 -8.70
CA LYS A 24 -16.62 -34.69 -7.25
C LYS A 24 -16.05 -33.46 -6.52
N GLU A 25 -14.86 -33.01 -6.90
CA GLU A 25 -14.25 -31.81 -6.31
C GLU A 25 -15.12 -30.56 -6.56
N VAL A 26 -15.69 -30.41 -7.75
CA VAL A 26 -16.62 -29.33 -8.07
C VAL A 26 -17.91 -29.45 -7.24
N ASP A 27 -18.47 -30.65 -7.12
CA ASP A 27 -19.68 -30.91 -6.32
C ASP A 27 -19.46 -30.55 -4.84
N ASP A 28 -18.35 -31.02 -4.26
CA ASP A 28 -17.93 -30.69 -2.89
C ASP A 28 -17.74 -29.16 -2.70
N ASN A 29 -17.21 -28.45 -3.71
CA ASN A 29 -17.07 -27.00 -3.67
C ASN A 29 -18.42 -26.28 -3.70
N VAL A 30 -19.30 -26.67 -4.62
CA VAL A 30 -20.65 -26.11 -4.77
C VAL A 30 -21.45 -26.32 -3.49
N GLN A 31 -21.35 -27.48 -2.86
CA GLN A 31 -22.01 -27.76 -1.59
C GLN A 31 -21.50 -26.84 -0.48
N ARG A 32 -20.18 -26.72 -0.30
CA ARG A 32 -19.59 -25.83 0.71
C ARG A 32 -20.00 -24.38 0.53
N HIS A 33 -20.00 -23.88 -0.71
CA HIS A 33 -20.44 -22.51 -1.01
C HIS A 33 -21.93 -22.33 -0.77
N SER A 34 -22.76 -23.33 -1.05
CA SER A 34 -24.20 -23.30 -0.77
C SER A 34 -24.50 -23.31 0.73
N GLU A 35 -23.75 -24.08 1.52
CA GLU A 35 -23.84 -24.06 2.99
C GLU A 35 -23.43 -22.70 3.56
N LEU A 36 -22.35 -22.10 3.05
CA LEU A 36 -21.94 -20.75 3.46
C LEU A 36 -23.01 -19.72 3.11
N LEU A 37 -23.64 -19.83 1.93
CA LEU A 37 -24.75 -18.98 1.50
C LEU A 37 -25.95 -19.08 2.47
N GLN A 38 -26.30 -20.28 2.92
CA GLN A 38 -27.38 -20.46 3.90
C GLN A 38 -27.06 -19.77 5.23
N VAL A 39 -25.81 -19.87 5.70
CA VAL A 39 -25.38 -19.22 6.94
C VAL A 39 -25.49 -17.70 6.84
N ILE A 40 -25.03 -17.09 5.73
CA ILE A 40 -25.15 -15.63 5.57
C ILE A 40 -26.59 -15.16 5.34
N ARG A 41 -27.46 -15.98 4.72
CA ARG A 41 -28.90 -15.71 4.62
C ARG A 41 -29.58 -15.74 6.00
N GLY A 42 -29.13 -16.63 6.90
CA GLY A 42 -29.64 -16.71 8.28
C GLY A 42 -29.12 -15.61 9.21
N ALA A 43 -28.02 -14.95 8.86
CA ALA A 43 -27.31 -13.98 9.70
C ALA A 43 -27.13 -12.62 9.02
N THR A 44 -28.13 -12.15 8.27
CA THR A 44 -28.03 -10.92 7.45
C THR A 44 -27.67 -9.66 8.24
N SER A 45 -28.05 -9.56 9.52
CA SER A 45 -27.67 -8.45 10.41
C SER A 45 -26.29 -8.62 11.08
N GLU A 46 -25.69 -9.81 11.02
CA GLU A 46 -24.44 -10.17 11.70
C GLU A 46 -23.36 -10.70 10.74
N ILE A 47 -23.44 -10.33 9.46
CA ILE A 47 -22.51 -10.79 8.41
C ILE A 47 -21.06 -10.54 8.81
N SER A 48 -20.76 -9.41 9.46
CA SER A 48 -19.43 -9.09 10.00
C SER A 48 -18.92 -10.14 10.99
N GLY A 49 -19.76 -10.60 11.91
CA GLY A 49 -19.41 -11.65 12.88
C GLY A 49 -19.26 -13.03 12.22
N VAL A 50 -19.96 -13.30 11.14
CA VAL A 50 -19.78 -14.53 10.34
C VAL A 50 -18.44 -14.48 9.60
N VAL A 51 -18.14 -13.37 8.93
CA VAL A 51 -16.88 -13.16 8.21
C VAL A 51 -15.68 -13.28 9.15
N ALA A 52 -15.72 -12.64 10.32
CA ALA A 52 -14.62 -12.72 11.29
C ALA A 52 -14.33 -14.16 11.77
N ARG A 53 -15.37 -14.98 11.95
CA ARG A 53 -15.22 -16.38 12.44
C ARG A 53 -14.87 -17.36 11.33
N ARG A 54 -15.30 -17.09 10.10
CA ARG A 54 -15.23 -18.02 8.96
C ARG A 54 -14.51 -17.43 7.74
N ARG A 55 -13.61 -16.45 7.94
CA ARG A 55 -12.96 -15.72 6.83
C ARG A 55 -12.40 -16.65 5.75
N LYS A 56 -11.75 -17.75 6.14
CA LYS A 56 -11.19 -18.77 5.23
C LYS A 56 -12.18 -19.42 4.26
N ASP A 57 -13.48 -19.42 4.59
CA ASP A 57 -14.53 -20.02 3.78
C ASP A 57 -15.02 -19.07 2.67
N PHE A 58 -14.75 -17.76 2.79
CA PHE A 58 -15.04 -16.74 1.76
C PHE A 58 -13.93 -16.72 0.71
N THR A 59 -13.90 -17.74 -0.14
CA THR A 59 -12.88 -17.91 -1.18
C THR A 59 -13.19 -17.07 -2.42
N LYS A 60 -12.22 -16.94 -3.34
CA LYS A 60 -12.42 -16.23 -4.62
C LYS A 60 -13.54 -16.87 -5.46
N GLU A 61 -13.72 -18.17 -5.33
CA GLU A 61 -14.70 -18.98 -6.05
C GLU A 61 -16.11 -18.88 -5.46
N PHE A 62 -16.23 -18.45 -4.20
CA PHE A 62 -17.53 -18.29 -3.53
C PHE A 62 -18.39 -17.18 -4.17
N PHE A 63 -17.78 -16.06 -4.56
CA PHE A 63 -18.51 -14.92 -5.14
C PHE A 63 -19.06 -15.20 -6.55
N PRO A 64 -18.31 -15.86 -7.46
CA PRO A 64 -18.86 -16.40 -8.70
C PRO A 64 -20.03 -17.37 -8.46
N HIS A 65 -19.94 -18.27 -7.48
CA HIS A 65 -21.06 -19.16 -7.13
C HIS A 65 -22.30 -18.37 -6.70
N LEU A 66 -22.13 -17.36 -5.85
CA LEU A 66 -23.18 -16.43 -5.43
C LEU A 66 -23.86 -15.74 -6.62
N HIS A 67 -23.06 -15.31 -7.61
CA HIS A 67 -23.57 -14.71 -8.83
C HIS A 67 -24.40 -15.71 -9.65
N THR A 68 -23.89 -16.92 -9.89
CA THR A 68 -24.63 -18.00 -10.57
C THR A 68 -25.95 -18.33 -9.85
N VAL A 69 -25.95 -18.35 -8.51
CA VAL A 69 -27.17 -18.56 -7.72
C VAL A 69 -28.16 -17.40 -7.88
N ALA A 70 -27.70 -16.16 -7.97
CA ALA A 70 -28.58 -15.01 -8.24
C ALA A 70 -29.18 -15.09 -9.65
N GLU A 71 -28.38 -15.48 -10.65
CA GLU A 71 -28.83 -15.64 -12.03
C GLU A 71 -29.85 -16.79 -12.19
N SER A 72 -29.78 -17.83 -11.35
CA SER A 72 -30.74 -18.94 -11.41
C SER A 72 -32.17 -18.54 -11.04
N TYR A 73 -32.36 -17.43 -10.31
CA TYR A 73 -33.66 -16.82 -10.02
C TYR A 73 -34.16 -15.88 -11.14
N TYR A 74 -33.87 -16.20 -12.40
CA TYR A 74 -34.23 -15.37 -13.57
C TYR A 74 -35.74 -15.08 -13.69
N ASP A 75 -36.59 -15.94 -13.15
CA ASP A 75 -38.05 -15.80 -13.11
C ASP A 75 -38.57 -15.14 -11.82
N ASN A 76 -37.69 -14.93 -10.83
CA ASN A 76 -38.01 -14.29 -9.55
C ASN A 76 -37.06 -13.13 -9.25
N PRO A 77 -37.35 -11.94 -9.80
CA PRO A 77 -36.53 -10.74 -9.60
C PRO A 77 -36.36 -10.34 -8.13
N THR A 78 -37.30 -10.71 -7.25
CA THR A 78 -37.23 -10.39 -5.81
C THR A 78 -36.13 -11.18 -5.14
N GLU A 79 -36.10 -12.50 -5.34
CA GLU A 79 -35.07 -13.39 -4.81
C GLU A 79 -33.71 -13.11 -5.44
N GLN A 80 -33.67 -12.90 -6.76
CA GLN A 80 -32.46 -12.50 -7.47
C GLN A 80 -31.82 -11.26 -6.83
N ASN A 81 -32.60 -10.18 -6.66
CA ASN A 81 -32.11 -8.94 -6.05
C ASN A 81 -31.68 -9.13 -4.59
N ALA A 82 -32.38 -9.98 -3.83
CA ALA A 82 -32.02 -10.28 -2.45
C ALA A 82 -30.64 -10.97 -2.37
N VAL A 83 -30.38 -11.97 -3.23
CA VAL A 83 -29.10 -12.67 -3.30
C VAL A 83 -27.98 -11.76 -3.77
N THR A 84 -28.21 -10.94 -4.80
CA THR A 84 -27.21 -9.97 -5.28
C THR A 84 -26.85 -8.97 -4.20
N LYS A 85 -27.83 -8.41 -3.48
CA LYS A 85 -27.58 -7.46 -2.39
C LYS A 85 -26.80 -8.11 -1.24
N LEU A 86 -27.14 -9.35 -0.90
CA LEU A 86 -26.44 -10.12 0.11
C LEU A 86 -24.98 -10.39 -0.30
N GLY A 87 -24.74 -10.77 -1.55
CA GLY A 87 -23.41 -10.97 -2.11
C GLY A 87 -22.55 -9.70 -2.06
N ASN A 88 -23.10 -8.56 -2.49
CA ASN A 88 -22.40 -7.26 -2.44
C ASN A 88 -22.07 -6.84 -1.00
N THR A 89 -23.02 -7.01 -0.09
CA THR A 89 -22.81 -6.70 1.34
C THR A 89 -21.71 -7.59 1.91
N CYS A 90 -21.75 -8.88 1.60
CA CYS A 90 -20.75 -9.84 2.05
C CYS A 90 -19.35 -9.51 1.52
N LEU A 91 -19.23 -9.16 0.24
CA LEU A 91 -17.97 -8.78 -0.38
C LEU A 91 -17.37 -7.56 0.32
N ALA A 92 -18.16 -6.49 0.50
CA ALA A 92 -17.72 -5.28 1.17
C ALA A 92 -17.25 -5.53 2.61
N VAL A 93 -17.93 -6.42 3.34
CA VAL A 93 -17.54 -6.80 4.71
C VAL A 93 -16.24 -7.61 4.72
N VAL A 94 -16.04 -8.52 3.75
CA VAL A 94 -14.80 -9.28 3.60
C VAL A 94 -13.63 -8.36 3.28
N GLU A 95 -13.78 -7.45 2.32
CA GLU A 95 -12.76 -6.47 1.96
C GLU A 95 -12.40 -5.55 3.13
N ALA A 96 -13.40 -5.09 3.88
CA ALA A 96 -13.17 -4.28 5.08
C ALA A 96 -12.45 -5.06 6.18
N TYR A 97 -12.81 -6.33 6.39
CA TYR A 97 -12.13 -7.20 7.36
C TYR A 97 -10.67 -7.44 6.98
N ASP A 98 -10.40 -7.76 5.72
CA ASP A 98 -9.04 -8.01 5.24
C ASP A 98 -8.17 -6.76 5.34
N ALA A 99 -8.66 -5.61 4.88
CA ALA A 99 -7.94 -4.34 4.98
C ALA A 99 -7.64 -3.97 6.45
N ALA A 100 -8.59 -4.22 7.37
CA ALA A 100 -8.37 -4.01 8.80
C ALA A 100 -7.33 -4.98 9.38
N SER A 101 -7.38 -6.26 8.98
CA SER A 101 -6.44 -7.29 9.43
C SER A 101 -5.02 -7.00 8.95
N GLU A 102 -4.85 -6.70 7.65
CA GLU A 102 -3.56 -6.32 7.06
C GLU A 102 -2.99 -5.07 7.75
N SER A 103 -3.83 -4.06 8.00
CA SER A 103 -3.41 -2.86 8.73
C SER A 103 -2.97 -3.18 10.16
N ASN A 104 -3.63 -4.11 10.84
CA ASN A 104 -3.28 -4.50 12.21
C ASN A 104 -1.97 -5.30 12.24
N GLU A 105 -1.77 -6.23 11.32
CA GLU A 105 -0.51 -6.98 11.16
C GLU A 105 0.66 -6.06 10.84
N ALA A 106 0.45 -5.06 9.97
CA ALA A 106 1.44 -4.04 9.67
C ALA A 106 1.80 -3.21 10.92
N LEU A 107 0.81 -2.85 11.76
CA LEU A 107 1.03 -2.16 13.03
C LEU A 107 1.83 -3.00 14.03
N ILE A 108 1.46 -4.28 14.23
CA ILE A 108 2.17 -5.20 15.13
C ILE A 108 3.62 -5.40 14.65
N THR A 109 3.81 -5.58 13.34
CA THR A 109 5.14 -5.74 12.75
C THR A 109 6.00 -4.48 12.96
N ALA A 110 5.43 -3.29 12.72
CA ALA A 110 6.10 -2.03 12.98
C ALA A 110 6.43 -1.85 14.46
N GLU A 111 5.53 -2.23 15.37
CA GLU A 111 5.75 -2.18 16.81
C GLU A 111 6.92 -3.07 17.24
N LEU A 112 6.96 -4.32 16.77
CA LEU A 112 8.05 -5.24 17.07
C LEU A 112 9.40 -4.72 16.57
N LYS A 113 9.45 -4.17 15.34
CA LYS A 113 10.66 -3.53 14.80
C LYS A 113 11.07 -2.31 15.63
N PHE A 114 10.11 -1.47 16.02
CA PHE A 114 10.40 -0.28 16.83
C PHE A 114 10.91 -0.65 18.22
N GLN A 115 10.31 -1.65 18.86
CA GLN A 115 10.78 -2.22 20.12
C GLN A 115 12.21 -2.77 19.98
N ASP A 116 12.51 -3.49 18.91
CA ASP A 116 13.87 -3.98 18.65
C ASP A 116 14.89 -2.83 18.48
N ILE A 117 14.49 -1.73 17.84
CA ILE A 117 15.34 -0.52 17.70
C ILE A 117 15.60 0.11 19.07
N ILE A 118 14.56 0.43 19.84
CA ILE A 118 14.71 1.16 21.12
C ILE A 118 15.39 0.33 22.22
N ASN A 119 15.30 -1.00 22.15
CA ASN A 119 15.97 -1.90 23.10
C ASN A 119 17.45 -2.14 22.75
N SER A 120 18.00 -1.44 21.76
CA SER A 120 19.42 -1.52 21.43
C SER A 120 20.28 -0.92 22.55
N LEU A 121 21.41 -1.57 22.84
CA LEU A 121 22.32 -1.15 23.91
C LEU A 121 22.99 0.22 23.67
N THR A 122 23.09 0.65 22.41
CA THR A 122 23.70 1.94 22.04
C THR A 122 22.90 2.62 20.93
N LEU A 123 23.02 3.94 20.84
CA LEU A 123 22.42 4.74 19.76
C LEU A 123 22.95 4.32 18.39
N ASP A 124 24.26 4.06 18.26
CA ASP A 124 24.85 3.58 17.00
C ASP A 124 24.25 2.24 16.56
N ALA A 125 24.05 1.30 17.48
CA ALA A 125 23.41 0.03 17.18
C ALA A 125 21.95 0.22 16.72
N ALA A 126 21.21 1.12 17.38
CA ALA A 126 19.84 1.45 17.00
C ALA A 126 19.77 2.09 15.59
N CYS A 127 20.67 3.03 15.29
CA CYS A 127 20.76 3.65 13.96
C CYS A 127 21.09 2.62 12.88
N ARG A 128 22.05 1.71 13.11
CA ARG A 128 22.37 0.64 12.16
C ARG A 128 21.19 -0.30 11.90
N LYS A 129 20.32 -0.55 12.88
CA LYS A 129 19.09 -1.33 12.66
C LYS A 129 18.14 -0.61 11.71
N ILE A 130 17.99 0.71 11.85
CA ILE A 130 17.20 1.52 10.91
C ILE A 130 17.80 1.45 9.51
N ASP A 131 19.13 1.60 9.38
CA ASP A 131 19.81 1.53 8.08
C ASP A 131 19.62 0.15 7.42
N ASN A 132 19.81 -0.95 8.19
CA ASN A 132 19.57 -2.31 7.71
C ASN A 132 18.12 -2.56 7.28
N LEU A 133 17.15 -1.94 7.96
CA LEU A 133 15.73 -2.01 7.57
C LEU A 133 15.49 -1.25 6.27
N ALA A 134 16.12 -0.09 6.09
CA ALA A 134 16.02 0.68 4.84
C ALA A 134 16.61 -0.10 3.66
N ASP A 135 17.81 -0.65 3.82
CA ASP A 135 18.52 -1.44 2.78
C ASP A 135 17.70 -2.65 2.30
N LYS A 136 16.85 -3.20 3.16
CA LYS A 136 15.98 -4.35 2.87
C LYS A 136 14.58 -3.95 2.40
N ASN A 137 14.28 -2.66 2.20
CA ASN A 137 12.94 -2.14 1.95
C ASN A 137 11.92 -2.51 3.05
N GLN A 138 12.40 -2.68 4.28
CA GLN A 138 11.61 -3.03 5.47
C GLN A 138 11.39 -1.84 6.41
N LEU A 139 11.94 -0.67 6.10
CA LEU A 139 11.63 0.60 6.76
C LEU A 139 10.31 1.16 6.19
N ASP A 140 9.21 0.53 6.56
CA ASP A 140 7.88 0.86 6.05
C ASP A 140 7.31 2.15 6.65
N SER A 141 6.31 2.73 5.97
CA SER A 141 5.70 4.01 6.37
C SER A 141 5.00 3.95 7.74
N VAL A 142 4.56 2.78 8.18
CA VAL A 142 3.92 2.59 9.49
C VAL A 142 4.97 2.68 10.59
N LEU A 143 6.12 2.02 10.41
CA LEU A 143 7.26 2.12 11.32
C LEU A 143 7.80 3.56 11.40
N VAL A 144 7.99 4.25 10.28
CA VAL A 144 8.46 5.65 10.28
C VAL A 144 7.48 6.58 10.98
N LEU A 145 6.17 6.37 10.79
CA LEU A 145 5.15 7.13 11.51
C LEU A 145 5.20 6.87 13.02
N MET A 146 5.43 5.62 13.43
CA MET A 146 5.56 5.26 14.84
C MET A 146 6.76 5.94 15.49
N ILE A 147 7.93 5.92 14.84
CA ILE A 147 9.13 6.64 15.29
C ILE A 147 8.86 8.15 15.39
N SER A 148 8.19 8.73 14.39
CA SER A 148 7.86 10.17 14.37
C SER A 148 6.91 10.58 15.50
N LYS A 149 5.92 9.73 15.81
CA LYS A 149 5.00 9.93 16.94
C LYS A 149 5.74 9.81 18.27
N ALA A 150 6.62 8.82 18.42
CA ALA A 150 7.43 8.64 19.62
C ALA A 150 8.35 9.84 19.87
N TRP A 151 8.99 10.38 18.82
CA TRP A 151 9.74 11.64 18.91
C TRP A 151 8.88 12.82 19.33
N SER A 152 7.72 13.01 18.69
CA SER A 152 6.81 14.11 19.04
C SER A 152 6.37 14.03 20.50
N ALA A 153 5.99 12.84 20.97
CA ALA A 153 5.60 12.61 22.36
C ALA A 153 6.76 12.82 23.34
N ALA A 154 7.99 12.40 23.00
CA ALA A 154 9.17 12.62 23.83
C ALA A 154 9.54 14.11 23.91
N LYS A 155 9.50 14.81 22.77
CA LYS A 155 9.78 16.25 22.66
C LYS A 155 8.85 17.08 23.54
N ASP A 156 7.55 16.78 23.52
CA ASP A 156 6.53 17.56 24.23
C ASP A 156 6.37 17.14 25.71
N SER A 157 7.04 16.06 26.13
CA SER A 157 6.94 15.54 27.49
C SER A 157 7.94 16.18 28.45
N ASN A 158 7.43 16.64 29.59
CA ASN A 158 8.25 17.07 30.73
C ASN A 158 8.69 15.90 31.62
N MET A 159 8.22 14.67 31.33
CA MET A 159 8.49 13.48 32.14
C MET A 159 9.65 12.62 31.59
N VAL A 160 10.12 12.91 30.38
CA VAL A 160 11.21 12.19 29.71
C VAL A 160 12.52 12.95 29.93
N LYS A 161 13.59 12.22 30.29
CA LYS A 161 14.93 12.79 30.45
C LYS A 161 15.47 13.32 29.11
N ASP A 162 16.29 14.37 29.15
CA ASP A 162 16.81 14.99 27.94
C ASP A 162 17.65 14.02 27.10
N GLU A 163 18.39 13.09 27.72
CA GLU A 163 19.14 12.07 26.98
C GLU A 163 18.23 11.14 26.17
N ALA A 164 17.06 10.81 26.70
CA ALA A 164 16.08 10.00 25.98
C ALA A 164 15.41 10.78 24.84
N LYS A 165 15.25 12.10 24.98
CA LYS A 165 14.79 12.99 23.90
C LYS A 165 15.83 13.04 22.78
N ASP A 166 17.10 13.22 23.12
CA ASP A 166 18.20 13.27 22.15
C ASP A 166 18.32 11.96 21.37
N ILE A 167 18.26 10.81 22.05
CA ILE A 167 18.23 9.49 21.40
C ILE A 167 17.05 9.42 20.43
N MET A 168 15.85 9.77 20.87
CA MET A 168 14.65 9.68 20.04
C MET A 168 14.71 10.64 18.83
N TYR A 169 15.28 11.83 19.01
CA TYR A 169 15.53 12.78 17.93
C TYR A 169 16.47 12.19 16.87
N HIS A 170 17.57 11.57 17.30
CA HIS A 170 18.52 10.92 16.40
C HIS A 170 17.89 9.76 15.64
N LEU A 171 17.10 8.91 16.29
CA LEU A 171 16.38 7.82 15.62
C LEU A 171 15.38 8.35 14.60
N TYR A 172 14.63 9.40 14.95
CA TYR A 172 13.73 10.09 14.02
C TYR A 172 14.48 10.65 12.81
N LYS A 173 15.56 11.41 13.02
CA LYS A 173 16.37 11.96 11.94
C LYS A 173 16.97 10.85 11.05
N ASN A 174 17.42 9.74 11.63
CA ASN A 174 17.97 8.62 10.85
C ASN A 174 16.89 7.92 10.01
N ALA A 175 15.71 7.69 10.57
CA ALA A 175 14.59 7.08 9.84
C ALA A 175 14.10 7.97 8.69
N ILE A 176 13.96 9.28 8.93
CA ILE A 176 13.57 10.23 7.89
C ILE A 176 14.65 10.36 6.80
N GLY A 177 15.93 10.42 7.18
CA GLY A 177 17.03 10.48 6.22
C GLY A 177 17.07 9.26 5.30
N ASN A 178 16.86 8.05 5.83
CA ASN A 178 16.78 6.84 5.02
C ASN A 178 15.56 6.84 4.08
N LEU A 179 14.39 7.28 4.57
CA LEU A 179 13.21 7.39 3.72
C LEU A 179 13.40 8.42 2.60
N GLN A 180 14.12 9.51 2.85
CA GLN A 180 14.47 10.48 1.82
C GLN A 180 15.32 9.86 0.71
N ARG A 181 16.27 8.98 1.03
CA ARG A 181 17.14 8.32 0.04
C ARG A 181 16.39 7.31 -0.84
N LEU A 182 15.34 6.68 -0.32
CA LEU A 182 14.45 5.83 -1.11
C LEU A 182 13.64 6.63 -2.15
N MET A 183 13.53 7.96 -2.02
CA MET A 183 12.87 8.76 -3.02
C MET A 183 13.71 8.84 -4.30
N PRO A 184 13.07 8.74 -5.49
CA PRO A 184 13.72 9.07 -6.75
C PRO A 184 14.42 10.42 -6.66
N LYS A 185 15.65 10.50 -7.17
CA LYS A 185 16.47 11.71 -7.05
C LYS A 185 15.79 12.93 -7.66
N GLU A 186 14.98 12.76 -8.70
CA GLU A 186 14.17 13.82 -9.29
C GLU A 186 13.15 14.40 -8.31
N ILE A 187 12.51 13.58 -7.47
CA ILE A 187 11.57 14.07 -6.42
C ILE A 187 12.32 14.88 -5.37
N ARG A 188 13.55 14.47 -5.02
CA ARG A 188 14.43 15.21 -4.10
C ARG A 188 14.85 16.56 -4.69
N ILE A 189 15.24 16.59 -5.96
CA ILE A 189 15.55 17.82 -6.71
C ILE A 189 14.32 18.74 -6.75
N ILE A 190 13.13 18.22 -7.07
CA ILE A 190 11.88 19.01 -7.06
C ILE A 190 11.63 19.62 -5.69
N LYS A 191 11.76 18.84 -4.61
CA LYS A 191 11.60 19.35 -3.23
C LYS A 191 12.54 20.52 -2.94
N TYR A 192 13.81 20.40 -3.31
CA TYR A 192 14.79 21.48 -3.17
C TYR A 192 14.42 22.72 -4.00
N LEU A 193 14.04 22.54 -5.27
CA LEU A 193 13.63 23.65 -6.13
C LEU A 193 12.42 24.41 -5.56
N LEU A 194 11.51 23.71 -4.88
CA LEU A 194 10.34 24.31 -4.25
C LEU A 194 10.66 25.10 -2.96
N THR A 195 11.83 24.88 -2.35
CA THR A 195 12.31 25.68 -1.21
C THR A 195 13.05 26.95 -1.63
N VAL A 196 13.37 27.11 -2.92
CA VAL A 196 13.96 28.36 -3.43
C VAL A 196 12.90 29.47 -3.35
N GLU A 197 13.11 30.45 -2.46
CA GLU A 197 12.15 31.53 -2.21
C GLU A 197 12.29 32.70 -3.18
N ASP A 198 13.48 32.91 -3.73
CA ASP A 198 13.78 34.03 -4.63
C ASP A 198 13.26 33.73 -6.05
N PRO A 199 12.31 34.51 -6.60
CA PRO A 199 11.74 34.32 -7.94
C PRO A 199 12.73 34.53 -9.09
N GLN A 200 13.93 35.09 -8.85
CA GLN A 200 14.99 35.24 -9.87
C GLN A 200 15.95 34.04 -9.92
N GLN A 201 16.01 33.22 -8.86
CA GLN A 201 16.89 32.07 -8.75
C GLN A 201 16.37 30.71 -9.27
N PRO A 202 15.09 30.49 -9.66
CA PRO A 202 14.64 29.15 -10.09
C PRO A 202 15.38 28.67 -11.34
N LEU A 203 15.69 29.58 -12.27
CA LEU A 203 16.42 29.23 -13.49
C LEU A 203 17.88 28.86 -13.19
N SER A 204 18.51 29.55 -12.24
CA SER A 204 19.87 29.20 -11.79
C SER A 204 19.87 27.83 -11.11
N ALA A 205 18.94 27.60 -10.17
CA ALA A 205 18.84 26.33 -9.47
C ALA A 205 18.48 25.15 -10.41
N LEU A 206 17.69 25.41 -11.46
CA LEU A 206 17.43 24.44 -12.53
C LEU A 206 18.69 24.17 -13.35
N ASN A 207 19.44 25.20 -13.75
CA ASN A 207 20.70 25.02 -14.47
C ASN A 207 21.72 24.22 -13.64
N ASP A 208 21.79 24.47 -12.33
CA ASP A 208 22.63 23.70 -11.42
C ASP A 208 22.16 22.23 -11.37
N ALA A 209 20.84 22.00 -11.23
CA ALA A 209 20.26 20.66 -11.21
C ALA A 209 20.41 19.91 -12.55
N PHE A 210 20.59 20.61 -13.66
CA PHE A 210 20.80 20.03 -14.99
C PHE A 210 22.27 19.92 -15.39
N THR A 211 23.18 20.50 -14.61
CA THR A 211 24.61 20.42 -14.87
C THR A 211 25.16 19.10 -14.33
N PRO A 212 25.70 18.21 -15.17
CA PRO A 212 26.25 16.94 -14.71
C PRO A 212 27.42 17.17 -13.76
N GLY A 213 27.45 16.44 -12.64
CA GLY A 213 28.49 16.54 -11.64
C GLY A 213 28.64 15.24 -10.84
N ASN A 214 29.52 15.24 -9.84
CA ASN A 214 29.57 14.12 -8.89
C ASN A 214 28.34 14.19 -7.99
N GLU A 215 27.58 13.09 -7.92
CA GLU A 215 26.45 13.00 -7.00
C GLU A 215 26.96 12.63 -5.60
N LEU A 216 26.52 13.39 -4.59
CA LEU A 216 26.78 13.10 -3.19
C LEU A 216 25.46 13.13 -2.43
N GLU A 217 25.09 11.98 -1.87
CA GLU A 217 23.90 11.87 -1.02
C GLU A 217 24.29 12.06 0.45
N GLY A 218 23.83 13.14 1.05
CA GLY A 218 24.16 13.52 2.41
C GLY A 218 23.15 13.00 3.43
N LYS A 219 23.29 13.45 4.69
CA LYS A 219 22.23 13.30 5.71
C LYS A 219 21.28 14.50 5.71
N ASP A 220 21.73 15.66 5.24
CA ASP A 220 20.96 16.91 5.28
C ASP A 220 20.94 17.68 3.94
N VAL A 221 21.93 17.47 3.06
CA VAL A 221 22.01 18.11 1.73
C VAL A 221 22.48 17.08 0.72
N ASP A 222 21.75 16.96 -0.39
CA ASP A 222 22.15 16.15 -1.52
C ASP A 222 22.69 17.05 -2.65
N LEU A 223 23.79 16.64 -3.26
CA LEU A 223 24.28 17.18 -4.54
C LEU A 223 23.81 16.19 -5.61
N LEU A 224 22.69 16.50 -6.25
CA LEU A 224 22.06 15.64 -7.26
C LEU A 224 21.93 16.41 -8.56
N TYR A 225 22.04 15.70 -9.68
CA TYR A 225 21.69 16.24 -10.98
C TYR A 225 20.73 15.31 -11.71
N THR A 226 19.99 15.89 -12.65
CA THR A 226 19.09 15.16 -13.53
C THR A 226 19.06 15.80 -14.91
N THR A 227 18.23 15.29 -15.82
CA THR A 227 18.00 15.93 -17.12
C THR A 227 16.66 16.67 -17.10
N PRO A 228 16.49 17.71 -17.93
CA PRO A 228 15.20 18.39 -18.06
C PRO A 228 14.04 17.43 -18.29
N GLU A 229 14.21 16.43 -19.14
CA GLU A 229 13.16 15.46 -19.53
C GLU A 229 12.73 14.59 -18.35
N LYS A 230 13.69 14.12 -17.55
CA LYS A 230 13.41 13.32 -16.37
C LYS A 230 12.72 14.14 -15.29
N LEU A 231 13.20 15.34 -15.01
CA LEU A 231 12.59 16.24 -14.04
C LEU A 231 11.15 16.58 -14.45
N HIS A 232 10.94 16.95 -15.72
CA HIS A 232 9.62 17.28 -16.27
C HIS A 232 8.64 16.10 -16.20
N THR A 233 9.09 14.89 -16.52
CA THR A 233 8.27 13.67 -16.41
C THR A 233 7.77 13.48 -14.98
N TRP A 234 8.64 13.66 -13.99
CA TRP A 234 8.24 13.58 -12.58
C TRP A 234 7.33 14.73 -12.14
N ILE A 235 7.60 15.96 -12.57
CA ILE A 235 6.72 17.11 -12.31
C ILE A 235 5.31 16.84 -12.85
N LYS A 236 5.20 16.39 -14.10
CA LYS A 236 3.92 16.00 -14.71
C LYS A 236 3.26 14.87 -13.95
N THR A 237 4.00 13.82 -13.61
CA THR A 237 3.47 12.68 -12.86
C THR A 237 2.84 13.14 -11.53
N VAL A 238 3.47 14.06 -10.79
CA VAL A 238 2.94 14.62 -9.54
C VAL A 238 1.73 15.52 -9.78
N LEU A 239 1.75 16.36 -10.82
CA LEU A 239 0.62 17.24 -11.16
C LEU A 239 -0.60 16.45 -11.65
N ASP A 240 -0.38 15.44 -12.48
CA ASP A 240 -1.40 14.52 -12.97
C ASP A 240 -1.96 13.75 -11.79
N ALA A 241 -1.11 13.17 -10.93
CA ALA A 241 -1.52 12.53 -9.70
C ALA A 241 -2.39 13.45 -8.82
N TYR A 242 -2.03 14.74 -8.67
CA TYR A 242 -2.87 15.71 -7.97
C TYR A 242 -4.25 15.88 -8.62
N ASN A 243 -4.30 16.03 -9.94
CA ASN A 243 -5.56 16.20 -10.68
C ASN A 243 -6.41 14.91 -10.68
N PHE A 244 -5.79 13.73 -10.69
CA PHE A 244 -6.43 12.41 -10.70
C PHE A 244 -6.75 11.87 -9.29
N SER A 245 -6.15 12.42 -8.22
CA SER A 245 -6.27 11.95 -6.83
C SER A 245 -7.66 12.05 -6.17
N LYS A 246 -8.74 12.10 -6.95
CA LYS A 246 -10.04 11.65 -6.45
C LYS A 246 -10.09 10.14 -6.18
N GLU A 247 -9.12 9.34 -6.64
CA GLU A 247 -9.02 7.90 -6.36
C GLU A 247 -7.59 7.52 -5.92
N GLY A 248 -7.46 6.99 -4.70
CA GLY A 248 -6.18 6.86 -3.99
C GLY A 248 -5.37 5.64 -4.39
N THR A 249 -4.07 5.84 -4.65
CA THR A 249 -2.96 4.86 -4.53
C THR A 249 -1.61 5.59 -4.61
N LEU A 250 -1.38 6.62 -3.77
CA LEU A 250 -0.13 7.40 -3.79
C LEU A 250 0.61 7.36 -2.46
N MET A 251 1.94 7.29 -2.55
CA MET A 251 2.88 7.39 -1.42
C MET A 251 2.64 8.69 -0.64
N LYS A 252 2.79 8.64 0.69
CA LYS A 252 2.45 9.73 1.63
C LYS A 252 3.25 11.01 1.36
N GLU A 253 4.45 10.90 0.80
CA GLU A 253 5.36 11.99 0.50
C GLU A 253 4.95 12.76 -0.77
N VAL A 254 4.28 12.10 -1.71
CA VAL A 254 3.61 12.75 -2.86
C VAL A 254 2.40 13.53 -2.35
N ARG A 255 1.72 13.04 -1.31
CA ARG A 255 0.61 13.75 -0.64
C ARG A 255 1.03 15.08 -0.02
N ASP A 256 2.26 15.18 0.49
CA ASP A 256 2.78 16.44 1.03
C ASP A 256 2.98 17.49 -0.09
N LEU A 257 3.37 17.05 -1.29
CA LEU A 257 3.47 17.92 -2.48
C LEU A 257 2.09 18.36 -3.02
N MET A 258 1.01 17.69 -2.62
CA MET A 258 -0.37 17.97 -3.02
C MET A 258 -1.04 19.10 -2.21
N ASN A 259 -0.30 19.79 -1.32
CA ASN A 259 -0.77 21.04 -0.73
C ASN A 259 -1.05 22.07 -1.84
N PRO A 260 -2.23 22.74 -1.87
CA PRO A 260 -2.57 23.69 -2.93
C PRO A 260 -1.52 24.79 -3.18
N ARG A 261 -0.81 25.22 -2.14
CA ARG A 261 0.29 26.20 -2.27
C ARG A 261 1.52 25.60 -2.96
N ILE A 262 1.87 24.37 -2.63
CA ILE A 262 3.01 23.65 -3.22
C ILE A 262 2.71 23.28 -4.67
N ILE A 263 1.48 22.84 -4.97
CA ILE A 263 1.02 22.60 -6.34
C ILE A 263 1.06 23.88 -7.18
N GLY A 264 0.71 25.04 -6.60
CA GLY A 264 0.86 26.33 -7.25
C GLY A 264 2.31 26.59 -7.70
N LYS A 265 3.26 26.47 -6.77
CA LYS A 265 4.71 26.58 -7.07
C LYS A 265 5.19 25.53 -8.08
N LEU A 266 4.71 24.29 -7.97
CA LEU A 266 5.07 23.21 -8.88
C LEU A 266 4.57 23.46 -10.32
N LYS A 267 3.38 24.06 -10.48
CA LYS A 267 2.86 24.49 -11.79
C LYS A 267 3.71 25.60 -12.40
N GLU A 268 4.18 26.54 -11.58
CA GLU A 268 5.10 27.59 -12.06
C GLU A 268 6.45 27.00 -12.47
N LEU A 269 7.01 26.09 -11.65
CA LEU A 269 8.23 25.36 -11.98
C LEU A 269 8.08 24.59 -13.29
N ASN A 270 6.95 23.89 -13.50
CA ASN A 270 6.65 23.19 -14.76
C ASN A 270 6.70 24.14 -15.97
N LYS A 271 6.10 25.33 -15.86
CA LYS A 271 6.13 26.33 -16.93
C LYS A 271 7.55 26.81 -17.22
N ILE A 272 8.38 27.00 -16.19
CA ILE A 272 9.77 27.43 -16.36
C ILE A 272 10.57 26.34 -17.08
N VAL A 273 10.41 25.08 -16.68
CA VAL A 273 11.05 23.93 -17.33
C VAL A 273 10.62 23.82 -18.79
N GLU A 274 9.31 23.87 -19.07
CA GLU A 274 8.76 23.78 -20.43
C GLU A 274 9.19 24.94 -21.32
N ARG A 275 9.37 26.15 -20.78
CA ARG A 275 9.68 27.32 -21.60
C ARG A 275 11.16 27.46 -21.95
N ASN A 276 12.05 26.90 -21.11
CA ASN A 276 13.49 27.14 -21.22
C ASN A 276 14.29 25.87 -21.58
N PHE A 277 13.72 24.68 -21.41
CA PHE A 277 14.46 23.42 -21.55
C PHE A 277 13.70 22.32 -22.32
N MET A 278 12.50 22.59 -22.84
CA MET A 278 11.69 21.69 -23.68
C MET A 278 11.37 22.37 -25.01
#